data_AF-A0A938PSI2-F1
#
_entry.id   AF-A0A938PSI2-F1
#
_cell.length_a   1.000
_cell.length_b   1.000
_cell.length_c   1.000
_cell.angle_alpha   90.00
_cell.angle_beta   90.00
_cell.angle_gamma   90.00
#
_symmetry.space_group_name_H-M   'P 1'
#
loop_
_entity.id
_entity.type
_entity.pdbx_description
1 polymer ?
#
loop_
_entity_poly.entity_id
_entity_poly.type
_entity_poly.pdbx_seq_one_letter_code
_entity_poly.pdbx_strand_id
1 'polypeptide(L)'
;MGSLSDPADLRNAAAAPHGQRSCGANLSLHVVLSTSALYELLEWGAAVVFGDGSTAYVGTQGDVWDALADIGICLVGWFVVVLVRYGLRLRTTRAVP
;
A
#
# COMPACT_ATOMS: atom_id res chain seq x y z
N MET A 1 44.22 -2.38 -16.57
CA MET A 1 43.20 -3.46 -16.42
C MET A 1 43.01 -3.66 -14.93
N GLY A 2 42.15 -2.84 -14.31
CA GLY A 2 41.98 -2.77 -12.85
C GLY A 2 41.35 -4.06 -12.33
N SER A 3 42.08 -4.77 -11.48
CA SER A 3 41.64 -6.00 -10.83
C SER A 3 40.67 -5.65 -9.71
N LEU A 4 39.53 -6.36 -9.65
CA LEU A 4 38.49 -6.31 -8.59
C LEU A 4 39.00 -6.77 -7.19
N SER A 5 40.25 -6.50 -6.86
CA SER A 5 40.91 -6.91 -5.62
C SER A 5 41.11 -5.76 -4.62
N ASP A 6 40.81 -4.52 -5.02
CA ASP A 6 40.91 -3.37 -4.12
C ASP A 6 39.69 -3.32 -3.18
N PRO A 7 39.86 -3.38 -1.85
CA PRO A 7 38.76 -3.25 -0.89
C PRO A 7 38.01 -1.92 -1.00
N ALA A 8 38.60 -0.88 -1.61
CA ALA A 8 37.91 0.37 -1.93
C ALA A 8 36.82 0.17 -3.01
N ASP A 9 37.08 -0.65 -4.03
CA ASP A 9 36.09 -0.98 -5.06
C ASP A 9 34.96 -1.85 -4.51
N LEU A 10 35.24 -2.75 -3.55
CA LEU A 10 34.19 -3.52 -2.85
C LEU A 10 33.29 -2.64 -1.98
N ARG A 11 33.86 -1.60 -1.34
CA ARG A 11 33.10 -0.59 -0.59
C ARG A 11 32.20 0.25 -1.50
N ASN A 12 32.70 0.61 -2.68
CA ASN A 12 31.94 1.38 -3.67
C ASN A 12 30.89 0.52 -4.39
N ALA A 13 31.15 -0.77 -4.60
CA ALA A 13 30.19 -1.73 -5.15
C ALA A 13 29.04 -2.06 -4.17
N ALA A 14 29.32 -2.11 -2.86
CA ALA A 14 28.30 -2.25 -1.81
C ALA A 14 27.43 -0.98 -1.64
N ALA A 15 27.92 0.17 -2.10
CA ALA A 15 27.19 1.44 -2.13
C ALA A 15 26.30 1.61 -3.38
N ALA A 16 26.25 0.62 -4.28
CA ALA A 16 25.30 0.63 -5.38
C ALA A 16 23.88 0.64 -4.79
N PRO A 17 23.04 1.66 -5.07
CA PRO A 17 21.65 1.65 -4.63
C PRO A 17 20.95 0.54 -5.41
N HIS A 18 20.92 -0.65 -4.82
CA HIS A 18 20.08 -1.76 -5.27
C HIS A 18 18.69 -1.19 -5.58
N GLY A 19 18.20 -1.43 -6.80
CA GLY A 19 16.91 -1.01 -7.35
C GLY A 19 15.70 -1.62 -6.64
N GLN A 20 15.73 -1.68 -5.31
CA GLN A 20 14.89 -2.47 -4.43
C GLN A 20 14.02 -1.53 -3.57
N ARG A 21 13.14 -0.71 -4.17
CA ARG A 21 12.25 0.16 -3.35
C ARG A 21 10.78 0.23 -3.78
N SER A 22 10.39 -0.29 -4.94
CA SER A 22 9.00 -0.20 -5.41
C SER A 22 8.13 -1.41 -5.06
N CYS A 23 8.70 -2.60 -4.90
CA CYS A 23 7.92 -3.84 -4.72
C CYS A 23 7.03 -3.81 -3.46
N GLY A 24 7.52 -3.21 -2.36
CA GLY A 24 6.75 -3.12 -1.11
C GLY A 24 5.58 -2.14 -1.18
N ALA A 25 5.72 -1.03 -1.92
CA ALA A 25 4.65 -0.06 -2.10
C ALA A 25 3.53 -0.66 -2.98
N ASN A 26 3.90 -1.32 -4.08
CA ASN A 26 2.92 -1.96 -4.96
C ASN A 26 2.19 -3.12 -4.27
N LEU A 27 2.91 -3.98 -3.55
CA LEU A 27 2.28 -5.09 -2.82
C LEU A 27 1.29 -4.58 -1.77
N SER A 28 1.67 -3.55 -1.01
CA SER A 28 0.76 -2.95 -0.01
C SER A 28 -0.48 -2.34 -0.66
N LEU A 29 -0.36 -1.71 -1.83
CA LEU A 29 -1.51 -1.17 -2.58
C LEU A 29 -2.48 -2.29 -2.95
N HIS A 30 -1.97 -3.36 -3.56
CA HIS A 30 -2.79 -4.49 -3.99
C HIS A 30 -3.48 -5.15 -2.81
N VAL A 31 -2.78 -5.35 -1.69
CA VAL A 31 -3.37 -5.96 -0.49
C VAL A 31 -4.51 -5.09 0.03
N VAL A 32 -4.26 -3.80 0.28
CA VAL A 32 -5.29 -2.88 0.85
C VAL A 32 -6.53 -2.78 -0.05
N LEU A 33 -6.33 -2.55 -1.35
CA LEU A 33 -7.45 -2.43 -2.29
C LEU A 33 -8.21 -3.74 -2.49
N SER A 34 -7.50 -4.88 -2.60
CA SER A 34 -8.16 -6.17 -2.80
C SER A 34 -8.93 -6.61 -1.56
N THR A 35 -8.43 -6.33 -0.35
CA THR A 35 -9.16 -6.63 0.87
C THR A 35 -10.40 -5.75 1.04
N SER A 36 -10.30 -4.46 0.70
CA SER A 36 -11.45 -3.55 0.74
C SER A 36 -12.51 -3.96 -0.29
N ALA A 37 -12.12 -4.19 -1.55
CA ALA A 37 -13.06 -4.65 -2.58
C ALA A 37 -13.67 -6.03 -2.27
N LEU A 38 -12.91 -6.94 -1.64
CA LEU A 38 -13.43 -8.23 -1.20
C LEU A 38 -14.48 -8.05 -0.10
N TYR A 39 -14.25 -7.15 0.86
CA TYR A 39 -15.22 -6.86 1.92
C TYR A 39 -16.54 -6.34 1.32
N GLU A 40 -16.47 -5.37 0.40
CA GLU A 40 -17.66 -4.87 -0.31
C GLU A 40 -18.41 -5.94 -1.11
N LEU A 41 -17.69 -6.87 -1.75
CA LEU A 41 -18.32 -7.98 -2.46
C LEU A 41 -19.03 -8.95 -1.52
N LEU A 42 -18.50 -9.15 -0.30
CA LEU A 42 -19.15 -9.95 0.73
C LEU A 42 -20.40 -9.26 1.26
N GLU A 43 -20.36 -7.95 1.47
CA GLU A 43 -21.49 -7.13 1.88
C GLU A 43 -22.61 -7.17 0.82
N TRP A 44 -22.26 -6.98 -0.45
CA TRP A 44 -23.19 -7.12 -1.56
C TRP A 44 -23.78 -8.54 -1.65
N GLY A 45 -22.94 -9.56 -1.53
CA GLY A 45 -23.39 -10.96 -1.53
C GLY A 45 -24.35 -11.26 -0.38
N ALA A 46 -24.07 -10.74 0.81
CA ALA A 46 -24.96 -10.85 1.97
C ALA A 46 -26.29 -10.11 1.73
N ALA A 47 -26.27 -8.91 1.16
CA ALA A 47 -27.48 -8.17 0.81
C ALA A 47 -28.39 -8.94 -0.17
N VAL A 48 -27.80 -9.59 -1.17
CA VAL A 48 -28.54 -10.43 -2.13
C VAL A 48 -29.15 -11.68 -1.48
N VAL A 49 -28.44 -12.29 -0.52
CA VAL A 49 -28.91 -13.54 0.14
C VAL A 49 -29.96 -13.28 1.22
N PHE A 50 -29.79 -12.23 2.03
CA PHE A 50 -30.63 -11.96 3.21
C PHE A 50 -31.73 -10.93 2.97
N GLY A 51 -31.71 -10.19 1.85
CA GLY A 51 -32.75 -9.22 1.48
C GLY A 51 -32.92 -8.11 2.52
N ASP A 52 -34.17 -7.78 2.85
CA ASP A 52 -34.54 -6.67 3.76
C ASP A 52 -34.01 -6.81 5.19
N GLY A 53 -33.56 -7.99 5.60
CA GLY A 53 -32.91 -8.22 6.90
C GLY A 53 -31.42 -7.91 6.94
N SER A 54 -30.79 -7.66 5.78
CA SER A 54 -29.33 -7.51 5.66
C SER A 54 -28.80 -6.21 6.29
N THR A 55 -29.58 -5.13 6.31
CA THR A 55 -29.16 -3.82 6.86
C THR A 55 -28.87 -3.84 8.37
N ALA A 56 -29.35 -4.86 9.08
CA ALA A 56 -29.06 -5.06 10.50
C ALA A 56 -27.71 -5.78 10.75
N TYR A 57 -27.12 -6.39 9.73
CA TYR A 57 -25.95 -7.26 9.82
C TYR A 57 -24.82 -6.90 8.84
N VAL A 58 -25.10 -6.11 7.81
CA VAL A 58 -24.16 -5.59 6.82
C VAL A 58 -23.77 -4.17 7.23
N GLY A 59 -22.49 -3.82 7.10
CA GLY A 59 -21.90 -2.54 7.53
C GLY A 59 -22.34 -1.33 6.72
N THR A 60 -23.34 -1.48 5.84
CA THR A 60 -23.82 -0.41 4.96
C THR A 60 -24.27 0.81 5.74
N GLN A 61 -23.73 1.98 5.40
CA GLN A 61 -24.09 3.27 6.01
C GLN A 61 -25.41 3.87 5.48
N GLY A 62 -26.21 3.06 4.77
CA GLY A 62 -27.51 3.46 4.24
C GLY A 62 -27.44 4.32 2.99
N ASP A 63 -26.26 4.43 2.37
CA ASP A 63 -26.10 5.07 1.06
C ASP A 63 -25.59 4.08 0.01
N VAL A 64 -25.79 4.42 -1.28
CA VAL A 64 -25.43 3.55 -2.42
C VAL A 64 -23.96 3.67 -2.79
N TRP A 65 -23.27 4.70 -2.29
CA TRP A 65 -21.88 5.02 -2.66
C TRP A 65 -20.86 4.54 -1.62
N ASP A 66 -21.32 3.97 -0.52
CA ASP A 66 -20.55 3.49 0.63
C ASP A 66 -19.36 2.63 0.19
N ALA A 67 -19.64 1.60 -0.63
CA ALA A 67 -18.61 0.72 -1.18
C ALA A 67 -17.52 1.45 -1.98
N LEU A 68 -17.91 2.46 -2.77
CA LEU A 68 -16.95 3.27 -3.54
C LEU A 68 -16.17 4.22 -2.63
N ALA A 69 -16.82 4.75 -1.58
CA ALA A 69 -16.18 5.59 -0.58
C ALA A 69 -15.15 4.81 0.23
N ASP A 70 -15.46 3.57 0.63
CA ASP A 70 -14.58 2.71 1.42
C ASP A 70 -13.34 2.26 0.65
N ILE A 71 -13.50 1.88 -0.62
CA ILE A 71 -12.35 1.60 -1.49
C ILE A 71 -11.54 2.89 -1.73
N GLY A 72 -12.22 4.03 -1.92
CA GLY A 72 -11.61 5.34 -2.13
C GLY A 72 -10.77 5.79 -0.93
N ILE A 73 -11.29 5.65 0.29
CA ILE A 73 -10.56 6.04 1.51
C ILE A 73 -9.37 5.11 1.77
N CYS A 74 -9.48 3.81 1.43
CA CYS A 74 -8.36 2.88 1.43
C CYS A 74 -7.23 3.33 0.49
N LEU A 75 -7.57 3.77 -0.74
CA LEU A 75 -6.61 4.29 -1.70
C LEU A 75 -5.91 5.54 -1.17
N VAL A 76 -6.66 6.49 -0.63
CA VAL A 76 -6.12 7.73 -0.04
C VAL A 76 -5.20 7.40 1.14
N GLY A 77 -5.60 6.47 2.02
CA GLY A 77 -4.78 6.01 3.14
C GLY A 77 -3.43 5.44 2.69
N TRP A 78 -3.42 4.63 1.62
CA TRP A 78 -2.17 4.13 1.03
C TRP A 78 -1.27 5.26 0.52
N PHE A 79 -1.83 6.26 -0.19
CA PHE A 79 -1.05 7.42 -0.64
C PHE A 79 -0.43 8.18 0.52
N VAL A 80 -1.18 8.42 1.60
CA VAL A 80 -0.66 9.09 2.82
C VAL A 80 0.53 8.31 3.39
N VAL A 81 0.44 6.99 3.53
CA VAL A 81 1.53 6.15 4.04
C VAL A 81 2.78 6.23 3.16
N VAL A 82 2.60 6.18 1.83
CA VAL A 82 3.72 6.28 0.88
C VAL A 82 4.39 7.66 0.96
N LEU A 83 3.60 8.73 1.03
CA LEU A 83 4.11 10.10 1.16
C LEU A 83 4.88 10.30 2.47
N VAL A 84 4.36 9.79 3.58
CA VAL A 84 5.03 9.84 4.89
C VAL A 84 6.33 9.05 4.84
N ARG A 85 6.33 7.81 4.32
CA ARG A 85 7.56 7.01 4.15
C ARG A 85 8.59 7.73 3.29
N TYR A 86 8.15 8.33 2.20
CA TYR A 86 9.03 9.08 1.31
C TYR A 86 9.63 10.30 2.03
N GLY A 87 8.82 11.10 2.73
CA GLY A 87 9.28 12.25 3.51
C GLY A 87 10.28 11.86 4.62
N LEU A 88 10.01 10.78 5.35
CA LEU A 88 10.93 10.24 6.36
C LEU A 88 12.25 9.79 5.73
N ARG A 89 12.20 9.11 4.57
CA ARG A 89 13.40 8.71 3.83
C ARG A 89 14.25 9.92 3.44
N LEU A 90 13.63 10.98 2.95
CA LEU A 90 14.34 12.21 2.57
C LEU A 90 15.04 12.88 3.76
N ARG A 91 14.44 12.82 4.96
CA ARG A 91 15.07 13.33 6.18
C ARG A 91 16.31 12.51 6.55
N THR A 92 16.23 11.18 6.50
CA THR A 92 17.36 10.30 6.81
C THR A 92 18.52 10.49 5.82
N THR A 93 18.25 10.62 4.52
CA THR A 93 19.31 10.80 3.51
C THR A 93 20.02 12.16 3.61
N ARG A 94 19.37 13.18 4.15
CA ARG A 94 19.99 14.51 4.38
C ARG A 94 20.86 14.56 5.64
N ALA A 95 20.77 13.55 6.52
CA ALA A 95 21.48 13.50 7.80
C ALA A 95 22.81 12.71 7.74
N VAL A 96 23.20 12.19 6.57
CA VAL A 96 24.46 11.49 6.36
C VAL A 96 25.47 12.49 5.75
N PRO A 97 26.57 12.84 6.45
CA PRO A 97 27.61 13.75 5.95
C PRO A 97 28.50 13.12 4.88
#